data_AF-A0A935WDL0-F1
#
_entry.id   AF-A0A935WDL0-F1
#
_cell.length_a   1.000
_cell.length_b   1.000
_cell.length_c   1.000
_cell.angle_alpha   90.00
_cell.angle_beta   90.00
_cell.angle_gamma   90.00
#
_symmetry.space_group_name_H-M   'P 1'
#
loop_
_entity.id
_entity.type
_entity.pdbx_description
1 polymer ?
#
loop_
_entity_poly.entity_id
_entity_poly.type
_entity_poly.pdbx_seq_one_letter_code
_entity_poly.pdbx_strand_id
1 'polypeptide(L)'
;MQTTTVRRGALGALTFFLIALTACSDSNGPGGGGGGGNGTDLVVSNATPASGNATLSGYTVTVDTNSAVQQGPAIYVVVSGTAGNVGHEIGFYILKSDESIPNLEHFWGSGNTVDGFTICDANGGAFNTCDAAHVTADIAGKSVTFTGLVLGAAQGDGDASTLTGTVAY
;
A
#
# COMPACT_ATOMS: atom_id res chain seq x y z
N MET A 1 -32.92 64.79 -28.90
CA MET A 1 -33.29 63.38 -29.12
C MET A 1 -33.40 62.72 -27.76
N GLN A 2 -34.61 62.28 -27.45
CA GLN A 2 -35.00 61.56 -26.25
C GLN A 2 -35.13 60.09 -26.66
N THR A 3 -34.42 59.17 -26.01
CA THR A 3 -34.92 57.81 -25.84
C THR A 3 -34.38 57.21 -24.55
N THR A 4 -35.28 57.08 -23.59
CA THR A 4 -35.19 56.26 -22.39
C THR A 4 -35.11 54.79 -22.78
N THR A 5 -34.36 53.95 -22.05
CA THR A 5 -34.73 52.54 -21.88
C THR A 5 -34.55 52.14 -20.43
N VAL A 6 -35.61 51.55 -19.91
CA VAL A 6 -35.86 51.10 -18.55
C VAL A 6 -35.64 49.58 -18.50
N ARG A 7 -35.44 49.05 -17.29
CA ARG A 7 -35.70 47.66 -16.81
C ARG A 7 -34.47 46.75 -16.84
N ARG A 8 -34.26 45.81 -15.91
CA ARG A 8 -34.88 45.36 -14.64
C ARG A 8 -33.94 44.25 -14.17
N GLY A 9 -33.76 44.05 -12.86
CA GLY A 9 -33.10 42.83 -12.38
C GLY A 9 -32.69 42.91 -10.92
N ALA A 10 -33.68 42.85 -10.04
CA ALA A 10 -33.47 42.36 -8.68
C ALA A 10 -33.08 40.86 -8.72
N LEU A 11 -32.65 40.33 -7.56
CA LEU A 11 -32.26 38.95 -7.27
C LEU A 11 -30.78 38.64 -7.63
N GLY A 12 -29.94 38.10 -6.76
CA GLY A 12 -30.21 37.31 -5.57
C GLY A 12 -29.17 37.53 -4.47
N ALA A 13 -29.62 37.21 -3.27
CA ALA A 13 -28.91 37.30 -2.01
C ALA A 13 -27.53 36.64 -2.06
N LEU A 14 -26.56 37.35 -1.49
CA LEU A 14 -25.28 36.82 -1.07
C LEU A 14 -25.53 35.87 0.12
N THR A 15 -25.91 34.63 -0.16
CA THR A 15 -26.08 33.61 0.87
C THR A 15 -24.71 33.15 1.34
N PHE A 16 -24.20 33.80 2.39
CA PHE A 16 -23.17 33.25 3.25
C PHE A 16 -23.71 31.95 3.85
N PHE A 17 -23.30 30.82 3.28
CA PHE A 17 -23.61 29.51 3.83
C PHE A 17 -22.60 29.21 4.96
N LEU A 18 -22.82 29.84 6.11
CA LEU A 18 -22.37 29.32 7.39
C LEU A 18 -23.32 28.17 7.76
N ILE A 19 -22.95 26.95 7.37
CA ILE A 19 -23.42 25.78 8.11
C ILE A 19 -22.30 25.37 9.06
N ALA A 20 -22.53 25.72 10.32
CA ALA A 20 -21.93 25.04 11.44
C ALA A 20 -22.28 23.56 11.33
N LEU A 21 -21.30 22.72 10.96
CA LEU A 21 -21.35 21.34 11.41
C LEU A 21 -21.01 21.36 12.90
N THR A 22 -22.07 21.23 13.67
CA THR A 22 -22.07 20.78 15.04
C THR A 22 -21.05 19.66 15.20
N ALA A 23 -20.06 19.89 16.07
CA ALA A 23 -19.33 18.82 16.70
C ALA A 23 -20.35 17.95 17.43
N CYS A 24 -20.78 16.86 16.78
CA CYS A 24 -21.36 15.74 17.49
C CYS A 24 -20.17 15.02 18.13
N SER A 25 -19.88 15.40 19.36
CA SER A 25 -19.15 14.57 20.31
C SER A 25 -20.02 13.34 20.60
N ASP A 26 -20.02 12.38 19.69
CA ASP A 26 -20.39 11.01 20.01
C ASP A 26 -19.10 10.23 20.19
N SER A 27 -18.71 10.20 21.45
CA SER A 27 -17.83 9.21 22.04
C SER A 27 -18.33 7.79 21.74
N ASN A 28 -17.88 7.23 20.62
CA ASN A 28 -17.78 5.79 20.47
C ASN A 28 -16.31 5.40 20.62
N GLY A 29 -16.04 4.71 21.73
CA GLY A 29 -14.80 4.03 22.00
C GLY A 29 -14.45 2.95 20.95
N PRO A 30 -13.34 2.24 21.17
CA PRO A 30 -12.39 1.85 20.14
C PRO A 30 -12.94 0.76 19.22
N GLY A 31 -13.07 1.09 17.94
CA GLY A 31 -13.26 0.13 16.86
C GLY A 31 -11.92 -0.40 16.36
N GLY A 32 -11.04 -0.84 17.26
CA GLY A 32 -9.86 -1.63 16.93
C GLY A 32 -10.30 -3.06 16.61
N GLY A 33 -10.89 -3.22 15.43
CA GLY A 33 -11.26 -4.53 14.90
C GLY A 33 -10.33 -4.88 13.75
N GLY A 34 -9.37 -5.78 13.99
CA GLY A 34 -8.55 -6.32 12.91
C GLY A 34 -7.32 -7.07 13.36
N GLY A 35 -7.51 -8.28 13.90
CA GLY A 35 -6.51 -9.33 13.83
C GLY A 35 -5.45 -9.34 14.93
N GLY A 36 -5.75 -10.04 16.02
CA GLY A 36 -4.70 -10.80 16.70
C GLY A 36 -4.21 -11.86 15.72
N GLY A 37 -3.11 -11.58 15.03
CA GLY A 37 -2.43 -12.49 14.12
C GLY A 37 -0.96 -12.53 14.50
N ASN A 38 -0.38 -13.71 14.52
CA ASN A 38 1.02 -14.00 14.84
C ASN A 38 2.00 -13.44 13.78
N GLY A 39 1.83 -12.20 13.34
CA GLY A 39 2.77 -11.49 12.50
C GLY A 39 3.85 -10.84 13.36
N THR A 40 5.10 -10.92 12.94
CA THR A 40 6.14 -10.06 13.49
C THR A 40 6.07 -8.69 12.81
N ASP A 41 6.53 -7.65 13.49
CA ASP A 41 6.78 -6.34 12.89
C ASP A 41 7.49 -6.48 11.52
N LEU A 42 6.96 -5.84 10.48
CA LEU A 42 7.61 -5.80 9.17
C LEU A 42 8.72 -4.74 9.21
N VAL A 43 9.97 -5.20 9.19
CA VAL A 43 11.15 -4.34 9.25
C VAL A 43 11.68 -4.09 7.85
N VAL A 44 11.92 -2.81 7.55
CA VAL A 44 12.62 -2.36 6.36
C VAL A 44 14.04 -1.94 6.75
N SER A 45 15.03 -2.54 6.09
CA SER A 45 16.45 -2.29 6.34
C SER A 45 17.23 -2.09 5.04
N ASN A 46 18.45 -1.55 5.12
CA ASN A 46 19.28 -1.18 3.97
C ASN A 46 18.55 -0.33 2.91
N ALA A 47 17.52 0.42 3.32
CA ALA A 47 16.76 1.30 2.47
C ALA A 47 17.67 2.38 1.88
N THR A 48 17.45 2.70 0.61
CA THR A 48 17.84 3.99 0.06
C THR A 48 16.54 4.72 -0.33
N PRO A 49 16.38 6.00 0.04
CA PRO A 49 17.21 6.73 1.01
C PRO A 49 17.19 6.08 2.41
N ALA A 50 18.30 6.18 3.16
CA ALA A 50 18.46 5.54 4.47
C ALA A 50 17.42 5.95 5.53
N SER A 51 16.69 7.04 5.30
CA SER A 51 15.53 7.45 6.09
C SER A 51 14.37 6.45 6.06
N GLY A 52 14.36 5.51 5.11
CA GLY A 52 13.39 4.41 5.02
C GLY A 52 13.71 3.22 5.93
N ASN A 53 14.84 3.22 6.64
CA ASN A 53 15.17 2.15 7.59
C ASN A 53 14.32 2.27 8.86
N ALA A 54 13.33 1.40 9.02
CA ALA A 54 12.52 1.32 10.22
C ALA A 54 11.64 0.06 10.23
N THR A 55 11.05 -0.22 11.39
CA THR A 55 9.81 -1.00 11.44
C THR A 55 8.69 -0.21 10.78
N LEU A 56 7.94 -0.86 9.88
CA LEU A 56 6.77 -0.28 9.25
C LEU A 56 5.71 0.02 10.34
N SER A 57 5.22 1.25 10.36
CA SER A 57 4.31 1.74 11.38
C SER A 57 3.07 2.37 10.75
N GLY A 58 1.98 2.43 11.52
CA GLY A 58 0.70 2.99 11.05
C GLY A 58 0.17 2.29 9.79
N TYR A 59 0.56 1.03 9.56
CA TYR A 59 0.32 0.37 8.29
C TYR A 59 -1.11 -0.18 8.17
N THR A 60 -1.56 -0.28 6.93
CA THR A 60 -2.80 -0.90 6.51
C THR A 60 -2.50 -2.07 5.58
N VAL A 61 -3.38 -3.07 5.58
CA VAL A 61 -3.32 -4.19 4.65
C VAL A 61 -4.64 -4.25 3.90
N THR A 62 -4.57 -4.15 2.58
CA THR A 62 -5.71 -4.29 1.68
C THR A 62 -5.57 -5.58 0.88
N VAL A 63 -6.68 -6.33 0.79
CA VAL A 63 -6.69 -7.65 0.16
C VAL A 63 -7.82 -7.73 -0.87
N ASP A 64 -7.47 -8.06 -2.11
CA ASP A 64 -8.41 -8.46 -3.15
C ASP A 64 -8.29 -9.95 -3.43
N THR A 65 -9.29 -10.70 -2.99
CA THR A 65 -9.36 -12.16 -3.18
C THR A 65 -9.92 -12.57 -4.54
N ASN A 66 -10.34 -11.63 -5.40
CA ASN A 66 -10.89 -11.89 -6.73
C ASN A 66 -9.91 -11.53 -7.85
N SER A 67 -8.63 -11.32 -7.51
CA SER A 67 -7.60 -10.91 -8.47
C SER A 67 -7.11 -12.07 -9.35
N ALA A 68 -6.37 -11.72 -10.40
CA ALA A 68 -5.74 -12.68 -11.31
C ALA A 68 -4.51 -12.07 -11.99
N VAL A 69 -3.55 -12.93 -12.31
CA VAL A 69 -2.35 -12.62 -13.11
C VAL A 69 -2.25 -13.61 -14.28
N GLN A 70 -1.24 -13.46 -15.14
CA GLN A 70 -1.06 -14.33 -16.31
C GLN A 70 -1.00 -15.83 -15.95
N GLN A 71 -0.41 -16.15 -14.80
CA GLN A 71 -0.23 -17.52 -14.30
C GLN A 71 -1.53 -18.13 -13.75
N GLY A 72 -2.56 -17.33 -13.44
CA GLY A 72 -3.86 -17.82 -12.98
C GLY A 72 -4.54 -16.95 -11.92
N PRO A 73 -5.58 -17.49 -11.26
CA PRO A 73 -6.27 -16.82 -10.15
C PRO A 73 -5.33 -16.53 -8.99
N ALA A 74 -5.44 -15.33 -8.42
CA ALA A 74 -4.54 -14.86 -7.38
C ALA A 74 -5.30 -14.12 -6.26
N ILE A 75 -4.61 -13.91 -5.14
CA ILE A 75 -4.97 -12.92 -4.12
C ILE A 75 -4.00 -11.76 -4.30
N TYR A 76 -4.49 -10.53 -4.41
CA TYR A 76 -3.65 -9.34 -4.40
C TYR A 76 -3.64 -8.74 -3.01
N VAL A 77 -2.45 -8.54 -2.45
CA VAL A 77 -2.24 -7.96 -1.13
C VAL A 77 -1.40 -6.71 -1.27
N VAL A 78 -1.84 -5.63 -0.63
CA VAL A 78 -1.09 -4.38 -0.55
C VAL A 78 -0.90 -4.02 0.91
N VAL A 79 0.35 -3.81 1.30
CA VAL A 79 0.77 -3.37 2.63
C VAL A 79 1.27 -1.94 2.49
N SER A 80 0.61 -0.99 3.12
CA SER A 80 0.95 0.44 3.00
C SER A 80 1.16 1.02 4.39
N GLY A 81 2.23 1.77 4.62
CA GLY A 81 2.54 2.36 5.93
C GLY A 81 3.66 3.37 5.87
N THR A 82 4.27 3.66 7.01
CA THR A 82 5.44 4.54 7.09
C THR A 82 6.64 3.82 7.67
N ALA A 83 7.76 3.85 6.96
CA ALA A 83 9.06 3.47 7.50
C ALA A 83 9.90 4.73 7.75
N GLY A 84 10.17 5.01 9.02
CA GLY A 84 10.70 6.30 9.45
C GLY A 84 9.67 7.40 9.23
N ASN A 85 10.01 8.40 8.41
CA ASN A 85 9.11 9.49 8.01
C ASN A 85 8.67 9.40 6.54
N VAL A 86 8.93 8.25 5.89
CA VAL A 86 8.66 8.05 4.47
C VAL A 86 7.55 7.02 4.32
N GLY A 87 6.55 7.32 3.47
CA GLY A 87 5.54 6.34 3.08
C GLY A 87 6.20 5.17 2.34
N HIS A 88 5.74 3.95 2.61
CA HIS A 88 6.22 2.74 1.95
C HIS A 88 5.03 1.83 1.67
N GLU A 89 4.89 1.41 0.42
CA GLU A 89 3.84 0.50 -0.02
C GLU A 89 4.46 -0.70 -0.73
N ILE A 90 3.93 -1.89 -0.43
CA ILE A 90 4.39 -3.18 -0.97
C ILE A 90 3.16 -3.92 -1.48
N GLY A 91 3.07 -4.11 -2.80
CA GLY A 91 2.01 -4.84 -3.48
C GLY A 91 2.50 -6.17 -4.01
N PHE A 92 1.78 -7.26 -3.78
CA PHE A 92 2.15 -8.58 -4.31
C PHE A 92 0.94 -9.47 -4.57
N TYR A 93 1.12 -10.41 -5.49
CA TYR A 93 0.13 -11.42 -5.83
C TYR A 93 0.51 -12.76 -5.22
N ILE A 94 -0.48 -13.53 -4.75
CA ILE A 94 -0.29 -14.91 -4.29
C ILE A 94 -1.13 -15.82 -5.18
N LEU A 95 -0.50 -16.74 -5.92
CA LEU A 95 -1.21 -17.71 -6.74
C LEU A 95 -2.00 -18.68 -5.87
N LYS A 96 -3.28 -18.87 -6.17
CA LYS A 96 -4.14 -19.79 -5.42
C LYS A 96 -3.82 -21.26 -5.67
N SER A 97 -3.05 -21.56 -6.71
CA SER A 97 -2.69 -22.93 -7.10
C SER A 97 -1.63 -23.55 -6.20
N ASP A 98 -0.65 -22.76 -5.79
CA ASP A 98 0.58 -23.24 -5.15
C ASP A 98 1.19 -22.23 -4.15
N GLU A 99 0.48 -21.14 -3.86
CA GLU A 99 0.91 -20.09 -2.93
C GLU A 99 2.20 -19.37 -3.35
N SER A 100 2.65 -19.55 -4.60
CA SER A 100 3.77 -18.81 -5.14
C SER A 100 3.40 -17.33 -5.33
N ILE A 101 4.37 -16.45 -5.14
CA ILE A 101 4.20 -15.02 -5.40
C ILE A 101 4.87 -14.76 -6.73
N PRO A 102 4.19 -14.48 -7.84
CA PRO A 102 4.87 -14.36 -9.13
C PRO A 102 5.56 -13.01 -9.32
N ASN A 103 5.14 -12.00 -8.55
CA ASN A 103 5.65 -10.64 -8.61
C ASN A 103 5.30 -9.85 -7.34
N LEU A 104 6.18 -8.92 -7.00
CA LEU A 104 6.03 -7.96 -5.91
C LEU A 104 6.57 -6.61 -6.37
N GLU A 105 5.82 -5.55 -6.13
CA GLU A 105 6.18 -4.16 -6.37
C GLU A 105 6.28 -3.40 -5.05
N HIS A 106 7.13 -2.38 -5.02
CA HIS A 106 7.18 -1.45 -3.92
C HIS A 106 7.31 -0.01 -4.38
N PHE A 107 6.95 0.89 -3.46
CA PHE A 107 6.85 2.32 -3.67
C PHE A 107 7.26 3.07 -2.41
N TRP A 108 8.16 4.04 -2.52
CA TRP A 108 8.53 5.01 -1.49
C TRP A 108 7.90 6.37 -1.76
N GLY A 109 7.53 7.04 -0.68
CA GLY A 109 6.98 8.39 -0.69
C GLY A 109 5.48 8.45 -0.97
N SER A 110 5.00 9.62 -1.38
CA SER A 110 3.58 9.86 -1.66
C SER A 110 3.31 9.77 -3.16
N GLY A 111 3.01 8.58 -3.69
CA GLY A 111 2.55 8.44 -5.08
C GLY A 111 2.64 7.02 -5.64
N ASN A 112 1.99 6.81 -6.79
CA ASN A 112 1.99 5.54 -7.54
C ASN A 112 3.25 5.34 -8.40
N THR A 113 4.36 6.02 -8.07
CA THR A 113 5.59 5.90 -8.85
C THR A 113 6.34 4.67 -8.34
N VAL A 114 6.26 3.56 -9.07
CA VAL A 114 7.03 2.35 -8.76
C VAL A 114 8.50 2.74 -8.75
N ASP A 115 9.14 2.64 -7.60
CA ASP A 115 10.57 2.85 -7.46
C ASP A 115 11.34 1.53 -7.43
N GLY A 116 10.65 0.41 -7.20
CA GLY A 116 11.22 -0.89 -7.47
C GLY A 116 10.23 -2.04 -7.64
N PHE A 117 10.73 -3.08 -8.29
CA PHE A 117 9.96 -4.26 -8.66
C PHE A 117 10.82 -5.50 -8.52
N THR A 118 10.22 -6.56 -7.99
CA THR A 118 10.86 -7.84 -7.71
C THR A 118 10.04 -8.96 -8.35
N ILE A 119 10.65 -9.74 -9.23
CA ILE A 119 9.99 -10.90 -9.85
C ILE A 119 10.25 -12.12 -9.00
N CYS A 120 9.25 -12.50 -8.21
CA CYS A 120 9.31 -13.66 -7.34
C CYS A 120 9.01 -14.98 -8.11
N ASP A 121 9.56 -15.17 -9.31
CA ASP A 121 9.24 -16.38 -10.11
C ASP A 121 9.88 -17.64 -9.51
N ALA A 122 9.03 -18.58 -9.06
CA ALA A 122 9.46 -19.92 -8.64
C ALA A 122 10.15 -20.72 -9.78
N ASN A 123 9.98 -20.31 -11.04
CA ASN A 123 10.65 -20.90 -12.22
C ASN A 123 11.97 -20.22 -12.59
N GLY A 124 12.48 -19.28 -11.78
CA GLY A 124 13.86 -18.81 -11.86
C GLY A 124 14.15 -17.80 -12.98
N GLY A 125 13.22 -16.90 -13.29
CA GLY A 125 13.50 -15.74 -14.15
C GLY A 125 14.68 -14.87 -13.66
N ALA A 126 15.34 -14.17 -14.59
CA ALA A 126 16.62 -13.48 -14.37
C ALA A 126 16.59 -12.21 -13.50
N PHE A 127 15.44 -11.84 -12.92
CA PHE A 127 15.27 -10.61 -12.14
C PHE A 127 14.85 -10.93 -10.70
N ASN A 128 15.83 -11.03 -9.80
CA ASN A 128 15.70 -11.15 -8.34
C ASN A 128 14.74 -12.24 -7.83
N THR A 129 15.34 -13.39 -7.53
CA THR A 129 14.76 -14.51 -6.80
C THR A 129 14.29 -14.09 -5.40
N CYS A 130 12.98 -13.87 -5.24
CA CYS A 130 12.28 -14.22 -4.00
C CYS A 130 12.23 -15.74 -3.83
N ASP A 131 13.36 -16.45 -4.11
CA ASP A 131 13.51 -17.90 -3.92
C ASP A 131 12.72 -18.28 -2.67
N ALA A 132 11.96 -19.37 -2.69
CA ALA A 132 11.02 -19.73 -1.63
C ALA A 132 11.64 -19.68 -0.20
N ALA A 133 12.98 -19.65 -0.10
CA ALA A 133 13.74 -19.31 1.10
C ALA A 133 13.50 -17.90 1.71
N HIS A 134 13.18 -16.88 0.91
CA HIS A 134 13.07 -15.48 1.34
C HIS A 134 11.63 -14.98 1.44
N VAL A 135 10.66 -15.69 0.83
CA VAL A 135 9.24 -15.38 0.97
C VAL A 135 8.41 -16.65 1.03
N THR A 136 7.48 -16.72 1.98
CA THR A 136 6.54 -17.83 2.10
C THR A 136 5.15 -17.27 2.36
N ALA A 137 4.18 -17.62 1.51
CA ALA A 137 2.78 -17.32 1.74
C ALA A 137 2.08 -18.53 2.37
N ASP A 138 1.06 -18.24 3.19
CA ASP A 138 0.13 -19.22 3.75
C ASP A 138 -1.28 -18.63 3.59
N ILE A 139 -2.03 -19.12 2.60
CA ILE A 139 -3.39 -18.65 2.33
C ILE A 139 -4.34 -19.08 3.44
N ALA A 140 -4.13 -20.26 4.03
CA ALA A 140 -4.99 -20.78 5.09
C ALA A 140 -4.82 -20.00 6.40
N GLY A 141 -3.57 -19.73 6.78
CA GLY A 141 -3.19 -18.88 7.91
C GLY A 141 -3.27 -17.38 7.63
N LYS A 142 -3.52 -17.00 6.36
CA LYS A 142 -3.60 -15.63 5.85
C LYS A 142 -2.39 -14.78 6.25
N SER A 143 -1.22 -15.26 5.90
CA SER A 143 0.03 -14.56 6.21
C SER A 143 1.07 -14.71 5.12
N VAL A 144 1.96 -13.73 5.01
CA VAL A 144 3.18 -13.80 4.21
C VAL A 144 4.37 -13.47 5.09
N THR A 145 5.38 -14.33 5.07
CA THR A 145 6.64 -14.13 5.79
C THR A 145 7.75 -13.77 4.82
N PHE A 146 8.46 -12.69 5.11
CA PHE A 146 9.64 -12.22 4.40
C PHE A 146 10.88 -12.49 5.26
N THR A 147 11.91 -13.10 4.68
CA THR A 147 13.16 -13.45 5.36
C THR A 147 14.32 -12.79 4.62
N GLY A 148 14.57 -11.52 4.91
CA GLY A 148 15.66 -10.78 4.25
C GLY A 148 15.46 -10.59 2.74
N LEU A 149 14.21 -10.45 2.28
CA LEU A 149 13.91 -10.24 0.86
C LEU A 149 14.47 -8.89 0.42
N VAL A 150 15.37 -8.90 -0.56
CA VAL A 150 15.89 -7.68 -1.17
C VAL A 150 14.96 -7.23 -2.29
N LEU A 151 14.39 -6.04 -2.10
CA LEU A 151 13.62 -5.31 -3.10
C LEU A 151 14.57 -4.44 -3.91
N GLY A 152 14.62 -4.64 -5.23
CA GLY A 152 15.51 -3.90 -6.12
C GLY A 152 14.83 -2.67 -6.75
N ALA A 153 15.59 -1.58 -6.90
CA ALA A 153 15.12 -0.39 -7.60
C ALA A 153 14.92 -0.64 -9.11
N ALA A 154 13.86 -0.05 -9.68
CA ALA A 154 13.57 -0.07 -11.11
C ALA A 154 14.30 1.06 -11.87
N GLN A 155 14.76 2.09 -11.16
CA GLN A 155 15.40 3.28 -11.72
C GLN A 155 16.85 3.37 -11.22
N GLY A 156 17.79 3.66 -12.11
CA GLY A 156 19.23 3.63 -11.84
C GLY A 156 19.62 4.57 -10.69
N ASP A 157 20.44 4.04 -9.78
CA ASP A 157 20.83 4.58 -8.47
C ASP A 157 19.72 4.65 -7.42
N GLY A 158 19.66 3.63 -6.56
CA GLY A 158 19.41 3.91 -5.14
C GLY A 158 18.58 2.87 -4.41
N ASP A 159 17.30 2.79 -4.68
CA ASP A 159 16.30 2.37 -3.70
C ASP A 159 16.17 0.85 -3.56
N ALA A 160 17.23 0.21 -3.08
CA ALA A 160 17.14 -1.14 -2.54
C ALA A 160 16.59 -1.08 -1.13
N SER A 161 15.75 -2.05 -0.75
CA SER A 161 15.35 -2.25 0.64
C SER A 161 15.27 -3.73 0.96
N THR A 162 15.49 -4.08 2.22
CA THR A 162 15.44 -5.47 2.70
C THR A 162 14.26 -5.61 3.64
N LEU A 163 13.30 -6.47 3.28
CA LEU A 163 12.14 -6.79 4.09
C LEU A 163 12.40 -8.01 4.97
N THR A 164 12.05 -7.90 6.25
CA THR A 164 12.01 -9.03 7.17
C THR A 164 10.81 -8.90 8.09
N GLY A 165 10.01 -9.96 8.16
CA GLY A 165 8.88 -10.05 9.08
C GLY A 165 7.67 -10.76 8.47
N THR A 166 6.61 -10.90 9.25
CA THR A 166 5.40 -11.61 8.83
C THR A 166 4.21 -10.66 8.82
N VAL A 167 3.58 -10.51 7.66
CA VAL A 167 2.36 -9.73 7.49
C VAL A 167 1.17 -10.68 7.53
N ALA A 168 0.21 -10.42 8.43
CA ALA A 168 -1.11 -11.03 8.39
C ALA A 168 -2.05 -10.22 7.50
N TYR A 169 -2.93 -10.88 6.74
CA TYR A 169 -3.84 -10.25 5.79
C TYR A 169 -5.27 -10.83 5.81
#